data_AF-A0A0C2MC12-F1
#
_entry.id   AF-A0A0C2MC12-F1
#
_cell.length_a   1.000
_cell.length_b   1.000
_cell.length_c   1.000
_cell.angle_alpha   90.00
_cell.angle_beta   90.00
_cell.angle_gamma   90.00
#
_symmetry.space_group_name_H-M   'P 1'
#
loop_
_entity.id
_entity.type
_entity.pdbx_description
1 polymer ?
#
loop_
_entity_poly.entity_id
_entity_poly.type
_entity_poly.pdbx_seq_one_letter_code
_entity_poly.pdbx_strand_id
1 'polypeptide(L)'
;MLVCCQTVFLILSNLIGFTDELYTKTLQLKNHDIHVQSEMYVEFSLSPTDKASYDAADIKDFSFNSDGTELNVKFMNDDASQWCKIDCNSSDTASEITIGGCAIQVHSGGNNEVHNFVLGHKFKLRKNTKYDFAYHSINFKLDEIGVQYFGIVITSLVIEFGDQETCELKNNDFVYHNSQFNSLTLVTLCKSATEKFHTQSYAFDETNPKITQPEKEKGNTGADENVQEEDIEEPGLGSTWTIVIISITVILISITLVVIGIFICKKGNILAKIQQAV
;
A
#
# COMPACT_ATOMS: atom_id res chain seq x y z
N MET A 1 17.50 36.74 4.97
CA MET A 1 18.32 35.51 4.81
C MET A 1 17.49 34.27 5.18
N LEU A 2 16.31 34.11 4.57
CA LEU A 2 15.37 32.99 4.80
C LEU A 2 15.02 32.26 3.50
N VAL A 3 15.61 32.68 2.37
CA VAL A 3 15.22 32.26 1.02
C VAL A 3 15.98 31.02 0.54
N CYS A 4 17.17 30.71 1.08
CA CYS A 4 17.95 29.53 0.66
C CYS A 4 17.43 28.19 1.17
N CYS A 5 16.69 28.13 2.28
CA CYS A 5 16.26 26.85 2.85
C CYS A 5 15.06 26.25 2.11
N GLN A 6 14.15 27.09 1.61
CA GLN A 6 12.98 26.62 0.84
C GLN A 6 13.36 26.05 -0.53
N THR A 7 14.38 26.61 -1.20
CA THR A 7 14.81 26.13 -2.52
C THR A 7 15.51 24.78 -2.44
N VAL A 8 16.31 24.54 -1.39
CA VAL A 8 16.96 23.24 -1.19
C VAL A 8 15.94 22.15 -0.84
N PHE A 9 14.90 22.47 -0.05
CA PHE A 9 13.83 21.53 0.27
C PHE A 9 12.98 21.17 -0.96
N LEU A 10 12.68 22.15 -1.84
CA LEU A 10 11.99 21.92 -3.11
C LEU A 10 12.83 21.11 -4.12
N ILE A 11 14.15 21.31 -4.16
CA ILE A 11 15.03 20.54 -5.05
C ILE A 11 15.18 19.09 -4.56
N LEU A 12 15.27 18.87 -3.24
CA LEU A 12 15.33 17.51 -2.66
C LEU A 12 14.01 16.75 -2.78
N SER A 13 12.87 17.43 -2.66
CA SER A 13 11.55 16.80 -2.88
C SER A 13 11.27 16.48 -4.34
N ASN A 14 11.89 17.19 -5.30
CA ASN A 14 11.86 16.80 -6.72
C ASN A 14 12.87 15.69 -7.08
N LEU A 15 13.90 15.44 -6.24
CA LEU A 15 14.89 14.37 -6.47
C LEU A 15 14.41 13.00 -5.98
N ILE A 16 13.48 12.98 -5.02
CA ILE A 16 12.72 11.78 -4.67
C ILE A 16 11.45 11.86 -5.51
N GLY A 17 11.56 11.46 -6.78
CA GLY A 17 10.48 11.51 -7.74
C GLY A 17 9.33 10.59 -7.35
N PHE A 18 8.49 11.04 -6.42
CA PHE A 18 7.09 10.64 -6.42
C PHE A 18 6.48 11.38 -7.61
N THR A 19 6.41 10.71 -8.74
CA THR A 19 5.54 11.19 -9.81
C THR A 19 4.12 11.05 -9.28
N ASP A 20 3.47 12.18 -8.96
CA ASP A 20 2.06 12.28 -8.58
C ASP A 20 1.12 11.89 -9.76
N GLU A 21 1.47 10.85 -10.52
CA GLU A 21 0.68 10.38 -11.65
C GLU A 21 -0.48 9.55 -11.11
N LEU A 22 -1.65 10.19 -11.11
CA LEU A 22 -2.93 9.56 -10.83
C LEU A 22 -3.16 8.41 -11.81
N TYR A 23 -3.26 7.17 -11.30
CA TYR A 23 -3.59 6.03 -12.14
C TYR A 23 -5.02 6.15 -12.64
N THR A 24 -5.23 6.12 -13.96
CA THR A 24 -6.55 6.22 -14.56
C THR A 24 -6.78 5.05 -15.52
N LYS A 25 -7.91 4.35 -15.36
CA LYS A 25 -8.30 3.25 -16.25
C LYS A 25 -9.81 3.18 -16.42
N THR A 26 -10.25 2.77 -17.61
CA THR A 26 -11.64 2.38 -17.86
C THR A 26 -11.72 0.86 -17.82
N LEU A 27 -12.45 0.31 -16.86
CA LEU A 27 -12.71 -1.11 -16.74
C LEU A 27 -13.99 -1.45 -17.50
N GLN A 28 -13.99 -2.59 -18.18
CA GLN A 28 -15.13 -3.10 -18.92
C GLN A 28 -15.81 -4.19 -18.09
N LEU A 29 -17.04 -3.95 -17.62
CA LEU A 29 -17.85 -4.94 -16.92
C LEU A 29 -19.10 -5.23 -17.73
N LYS A 30 -19.08 -6.36 -18.47
CA LYS A 30 -20.13 -6.73 -19.43
C LYS A 30 -20.37 -5.62 -20.47
N ASN A 31 -21.46 -4.87 -20.31
CA ASN A 31 -21.86 -3.79 -21.23
C ASN A 31 -21.75 -2.41 -20.55
N HIS A 32 -20.94 -2.30 -19.49
CA HIS A 32 -20.77 -1.07 -18.74
C HIS A 32 -19.30 -0.70 -18.60
N ASP A 33 -19.02 0.58 -18.86
CA ASP A 33 -17.73 1.19 -18.63
C ASP A 33 -17.68 1.70 -17.18
N ILE A 34 -16.58 1.41 -16.50
CA ILE A 34 -16.31 1.88 -15.15
C ILE A 34 -15.03 2.70 -15.21
N HIS A 35 -15.14 4.02 -15.08
CA HIS A 35 -13.98 4.89 -15.03
C HIS A 35 -13.45 4.91 -13.61
N VAL A 36 -12.19 4.52 -13.44
CA VAL A 36 -11.48 4.51 -12.16
C VAL A 36 -10.30 5.46 -12.25
N GLN A 37 -10.24 6.38 -11.30
CA GLN A 37 -9.06 7.19 -11.04
C GLN A 37 -8.59 6.89 -9.62
N SER A 38 -7.31 6.61 -9.44
CA SER A 38 -6.81 6.18 -8.14
C SER A 38 -5.39 6.64 -7.88
N GLU A 39 -5.21 7.11 -6.66
CA GLU A 39 -3.94 7.29 -5.97
C GLU A 39 -4.01 6.43 -4.70
N MET A 40 -3.58 5.18 -4.86
CA MET A 40 -3.56 4.20 -3.78
C MET A 40 -2.23 3.48 -3.76
N TYR A 41 -1.86 2.99 -2.58
CA TYR A 41 -0.74 2.07 -2.43
C TYR A 41 -1.11 0.92 -1.49
N VAL A 42 -0.49 -0.22 -1.71
CA VAL A 42 -0.67 -1.45 -0.95
C VAL A 42 0.60 -1.71 -0.16
N GLU A 43 0.47 -1.94 1.13
CA GLU A 43 1.58 -2.29 2.01
C GLU A 43 1.40 -3.69 2.57
N PHE A 44 2.52 -4.38 2.76
CA PHE A 44 2.56 -5.69 3.37
C PHE A 44 3.77 -5.80 4.29
N SER A 45 3.59 -6.36 5.48
CA SER A 45 4.66 -6.62 6.43
C SER A 45 4.33 -7.84 7.28
N LEU A 46 5.15 -8.89 7.20
CA LEU A 46 5.16 -10.02 8.15
C LEU A 46 6.35 -9.96 9.10
N SER A 47 7.46 -9.38 8.64
CA SER A 47 8.67 -9.21 9.44
C SER A 47 9.50 -8.04 8.90
N PRO A 48 10.57 -7.61 9.60
CA PRO A 48 11.44 -6.55 9.10
C PRO A 48 12.07 -6.84 7.72
N THR A 49 12.27 -8.12 7.38
CA THR A 49 12.87 -8.58 6.11
C THR A 49 11.84 -9.09 5.10
N ASP A 50 10.59 -9.26 5.53
CA ASP A 50 9.49 -9.74 4.70
C ASP A 50 8.39 -8.68 4.67
N LYS A 51 8.64 -7.68 3.83
CA LYS A 51 7.79 -6.51 3.63
C LYS A 51 7.85 -6.03 2.19
N ALA A 52 6.75 -5.48 1.70
CA ALA A 52 6.65 -4.91 0.37
C ALA A 52 5.71 -3.71 0.39
N SER A 53 5.93 -2.77 -0.52
CA SER A 53 5.03 -1.65 -0.77
C SER A 53 4.88 -1.48 -2.28
N TYR A 54 3.66 -1.22 -2.72
CA TYR A 54 3.30 -1.08 -4.12
C TYR A 54 2.49 0.18 -4.30
N ASP A 55 2.92 1.07 -5.19
CA ASP A 55 2.17 2.30 -5.49
C ASP A 55 1.35 2.19 -6.78
N ALA A 56 0.81 3.32 -7.23
CA ALA A 56 -0.02 3.40 -8.43
C ALA A 56 0.76 3.06 -9.72
N ALA A 57 2.07 3.32 -9.78
CA ALA A 57 2.93 3.03 -10.93
C ALA A 57 3.27 1.53 -11.04
N ASP A 58 3.16 0.80 -9.92
CA ASP A 58 3.33 -0.64 -9.87
C ASP A 58 2.13 -1.41 -10.45
N ILE A 59 0.97 -0.77 -10.67
CA ILE A 59 -0.22 -1.44 -11.24
C ILE A 59 0.04 -1.86 -12.69
N LYS A 60 0.18 -3.16 -12.93
CA LYS A 60 0.37 -3.76 -14.27
C LYS A 60 -0.91 -4.32 -14.86
N ASP A 61 -1.81 -4.80 -14.01
CA ASP A 61 -3.14 -5.24 -14.43
C ASP A 61 -4.20 -4.74 -13.45
N PHE A 62 -5.35 -4.38 -14.01
CA PHE A 62 -6.54 -3.98 -13.29
C PHE A 62 -7.70 -4.15 -14.26
N SER A 63 -8.33 -5.31 -14.26
CA SER A 63 -9.33 -5.67 -15.27
C SER A 63 -10.32 -6.69 -14.76
N PHE A 64 -11.55 -6.64 -15.29
CA PHE A 64 -12.47 -7.76 -15.14
C PHE A 64 -12.14 -8.85 -16.15
N ASN A 65 -12.39 -10.10 -15.78
CA ASN A 65 -12.39 -11.22 -16.72
C ASN A 65 -13.54 -11.07 -17.75
N SER A 66 -13.54 -11.89 -18.79
CA SER A 66 -14.45 -11.72 -19.94
C SER A 66 -15.94 -11.82 -19.61
N ASP A 67 -16.31 -12.55 -18.55
CA ASP A 67 -17.70 -12.69 -18.10
C ASP A 67 -18.09 -11.67 -17.01
N GLY A 68 -17.12 -10.89 -16.53
CA GLY A 68 -17.33 -9.90 -15.47
C GLY A 68 -17.63 -10.53 -14.11
N THR A 69 -17.16 -11.75 -13.86
CA THR A 69 -17.33 -12.45 -12.58
C THR A 69 -16.12 -12.31 -11.67
N GLU A 70 -14.96 -11.88 -12.19
CA GLU A 70 -13.73 -11.70 -11.41
C GLU A 70 -13.08 -10.37 -11.75
N LEU A 71 -12.65 -9.65 -10.71
CA LEU A 71 -11.80 -8.47 -10.81
C LEU A 71 -10.37 -8.87 -10.44
N ASN A 72 -9.43 -8.64 -11.35
CA ASN A 72 -8.02 -8.94 -11.16
C ASN A 72 -7.26 -7.61 -11.02
N VAL A 73 -6.44 -7.50 -9.97
CA VAL A 73 -5.51 -6.38 -9.77
C VAL A 73 -4.12 -6.97 -9.52
N LYS A 74 -3.13 -6.52 -10.31
CA LYS A 74 -1.75 -7.00 -10.21
C LYS A 74 -0.80 -5.83 -10.10
N PHE A 75 0.01 -5.83 -9.04
CA PHE A 75 1.13 -4.94 -8.82
C PHE A 75 2.43 -5.67 -9.10
N MET A 76 3.38 -5.02 -9.78
CA MET A 76 4.72 -5.56 -10.01
C MET A 76 5.77 -4.46 -9.89
N ASN A 77 6.73 -4.68 -9.00
CA ASN A 77 7.96 -3.91 -8.89
C ASN A 77 9.10 -4.81 -9.38
N ASP A 78 9.45 -4.66 -10.66
CA ASP A 78 10.42 -5.53 -11.34
C ASP A 78 11.83 -5.40 -10.74
N ASP A 79 12.22 -4.19 -10.30
CA ASP A 79 13.53 -3.91 -9.72
C ASP A 79 13.76 -4.69 -8.41
N ALA A 80 12.72 -4.79 -7.57
CA ALA A 80 12.76 -5.53 -6.32
C ALA A 80 12.32 -7.00 -6.46
N SER A 81 11.91 -7.42 -7.66
CA SER A 81 11.26 -8.73 -7.91
C SER A 81 10.06 -8.96 -6.97
N GLN A 82 9.32 -7.91 -6.65
CA GLN A 82 8.16 -7.95 -5.76
C GLN A 82 6.87 -7.92 -6.59
N TRP A 83 5.85 -8.63 -6.14
CA TRP A 83 4.54 -8.57 -6.77
C TRP A 83 3.41 -8.86 -5.78
N CYS A 84 2.25 -8.27 -6.05
CA CYS A 84 1.01 -8.51 -5.34
C CYS A 84 -0.10 -8.78 -6.35
N LYS A 85 -0.87 -9.85 -6.14
CA LYS A 85 -2.02 -10.21 -6.95
C LYS A 85 -3.26 -10.25 -6.07
N ILE A 86 -4.32 -9.58 -6.50
CA ILE A 86 -5.61 -9.52 -5.81
C ILE A 86 -6.67 -9.93 -6.82
N ASP A 87 -7.27 -11.11 -6.60
CA ASP A 87 -8.34 -11.65 -7.43
C ASP A 87 -9.63 -11.64 -6.60
N CYS A 88 -10.61 -10.82 -6.98
CA CYS A 88 -11.88 -10.68 -6.27
C CYS A 88 -13.03 -11.25 -7.09
N ASN A 89 -13.97 -11.92 -6.43
CA ASN A 89 -15.26 -12.22 -7.05
C ASN A 89 -16.05 -10.94 -7.26
N SER A 90 -16.81 -10.91 -8.34
CA SER A 90 -17.72 -9.84 -8.66
C SER A 90 -19.07 -10.37 -9.14
N SER A 91 -20.12 -9.64 -8.80
CA SER A 91 -21.46 -9.89 -9.32
C SER A 91 -22.09 -8.60 -9.77
N ASP A 92 -22.81 -8.69 -10.88
CA ASP A 92 -23.38 -7.55 -11.55
C ASP A 92 -24.89 -7.70 -11.71
N THR A 93 -25.63 -6.74 -11.16
CA THR A 93 -27.09 -6.63 -11.26
C THR A 93 -27.47 -5.39 -12.08
N ALA A 94 -28.77 -5.18 -12.31
CA ALA A 94 -29.23 -4.00 -13.06
C ALA A 94 -28.83 -2.67 -12.40
N SER A 95 -28.80 -2.60 -11.06
CA SER A 95 -28.58 -1.35 -10.32
C SER A 95 -27.29 -1.32 -9.51
N GLU A 96 -26.67 -2.47 -9.27
CA GLU A 96 -25.57 -2.60 -8.30
C GLU A 96 -24.52 -3.60 -8.77
N ILE A 97 -23.27 -3.33 -8.39
CA ILE A 97 -22.12 -4.21 -8.53
C ILE A 97 -21.66 -4.58 -7.12
N THR A 98 -21.37 -5.86 -6.89
CA THR A 98 -20.73 -6.33 -5.67
C THR A 98 -19.35 -6.86 -6.00
N ILE A 99 -18.31 -6.42 -5.29
CA ILE A 99 -16.93 -6.88 -5.44
C ILE A 99 -16.43 -7.37 -4.08
N GLY A 100 -15.81 -8.53 -3.99
CA GLY A 100 -15.24 -9.01 -2.75
C GLY A 100 -14.90 -10.49 -2.74
N GLY A 101 -14.66 -11.04 -1.54
CA GLY A 101 -14.21 -12.44 -1.43
C GLY A 101 -12.88 -12.63 -2.14
N CYS A 102 -11.91 -11.76 -1.88
CA CYS A 102 -10.68 -11.69 -2.67
C CYS A 102 -9.61 -12.67 -2.18
N ALA A 103 -8.98 -13.37 -3.11
CA ALA A 103 -7.72 -14.06 -2.89
C ALA A 103 -6.56 -13.07 -3.11
N ILE A 104 -5.67 -12.97 -2.13
CA ILE A 104 -4.52 -12.08 -2.16
C ILE A 104 -3.26 -12.95 -2.12
N GLN A 105 -2.36 -12.73 -3.07
CA GLN A 105 -1.06 -13.37 -3.13
C GLN A 105 0.01 -12.29 -3.11
N VAL A 106 0.96 -12.39 -2.19
CA VAL A 106 2.04 -11.40 -2.04
C VAL A 106 3.39 -12.10 -2.06
N HIS A 107 4.29 -11.58 -2.88
CA HIS A 107 5.70 -11.96 -2.88
C HIS A 107 6.55 -10.71 -2.67
N SER A 108 7.22 -10.65 -1.51
CA SER A 108 8.04 -9.52 -1.08
C SER A 108 9.48 -9.55 -1.62
N GLY A 109 9.76 -10.42 -2.60
CA GLY A 109 11.03 -10.51 -3.32
C GLY A 109 12.07 -11.40 -2.63
N GLY A 110 13.24 -11.52 -3.29
CA GLY A 110 14.37 -12.30 -2.79
C GLY A 110 14.08 -13.80 -2.62
N ASN A 111 14.39 -14.34 -1.44
CA ASN A 111 14.14 -15.74 -1.06
C ASN A 111 12.85 -15.91 -0.24
N ASN A 112 12.01 -14.88 -0.13
CA ASN A 112 10.79 -14.94 0.67
C ASN A 112 9.73 -15.82 -0.04
N GLU A 113 8.95 -16.56 0.76
CA GLU A 113 7.86 -17.37 0.22
C GLU A 113 6.71 -16.51 -0.30
N VAL A 114 5.82 -17.12 -1.08
CA VAL A 114 4.58 -16.46 -1.53
C VAL A 114 3.52 -16.62 -0.44
N HIS A 115 3.05 -15.49 0.08
CA HIS A 115 2.02 -15.46 1.11
C HIS A 115 0.63 -15.39 0.49
N ASN A 116 -0.31 -16.17 1.03
CA ASN A 116 -1.67 -16.28 0.51
C ASN A 116 -2.68 -15.90 1.59
N PHE A 117 -3.60 -15.00 1.27
CA PHE A 117 -4.65 -14.53 2.19
C PHE A 117 -6.01 -14.54 1.51
N VAL A 118 -7.09 -14.61 2.31
CA VAL A 118 -8.45 -14.41 1.82
C VAL A 118 -9.16 -13.29 2.56
N LEU A 119 -9.63 -12.33 1.78
CA LEU A 119 -10.43 -11.20 2.21
C LEU A 119 -11.91 -11.50 2.00
N GLY A 120 -12.60 -11.88 3.08
CA GLY A 120 -14.04 -12.18 3.05
C GLY A 120 -14.97 -10.97 2.86
N HIS A 121 -14.44 -9.74 2.87
CA HIS A 121 -15.26 -8.54 2.73
C HIS A 121 -15.88 -8.45 1.34
N LYS A 122 -17.10 -7.92 1.27
CA LYS A 122 -17.79 -7.56 0.03
C LYS A 122 -18.17 -6.09 0.06
N PHE A 123 -17.97 -5.40 -1.05
CA PHE A 123 -18.34 -4.01 -1.24
C PHE A 123 -19.47 -3.94 -2.26
N LYS A 124 -20.57 -3.30 -1.88
CA LYS A 124 -21.74 -3.11 -2.72
C LYS A 124 -21.79 -1.67 -3.20
N LEU A 125 -21.70 -1.49 -4.51
CA LEU A 125 -21.68 -0.21 -5.21
C LEU A 125 -22.93 -0.09 -6.08
N ARG A 126 -23.62 1.04 -6.02
CA ARG A 126 -24.72 1.38 -6.92
C ARG A 126 -24.13 1.93 -8.21
N LYS A 127 -24.61 1.41 -9.34
CA LYS A 127 -24.22 1.88 -10.68
C LYS A 127 -24.72 3.29 -10.97
N ASN A 128 -25.67 3.79 -10.18
CA ASN A 128 -26.21 5.13 -10.35
C ASN A 128 -25.48 6.18 -9.48
N THR A 129 -24.21 5.96 -9.13
CA THR A 129 -23.50 6.79 -8.15
C THR A 129 -22.04 6.94 -8.53
N LYS A 130 -21.54 8.18 -8.54
CA LYS A 130 -20.12 8.48 -8.56
C LYS A 130 -19.59 8.42 -7.14
N TYR A 131 -18.56 7.60 -6.90
CA TYR A 131 -17.93 7.51 -5.60
C TYR A 131 -16.62 8.29 -5.60
N ASP A 132 -16.41 9.10 -4.57
CA ASP A 132 -15.22 9.96 -4.43
C ASP A 132 -14.67 9.85 -3.00
N PHE A 133 -13.63 9.03 -2.83
CA PHE A 133 -12.98 8.72 -1.57
C PHE A 133 -11.64 9.43 -1.44
N ALA A 134 -11.34 9.93 -0.25
CA ALA A 134 -10.00 10.47 0.03
C ALA A 134 -9.58 10.26 1.49
N TYR A 135 -8.29 9.98 1.67
CA TYR A 135 -7.63 9.81 2.96
C TYR A 135 -8.24 8.70 3.83
N HIS A 136 -8.22 7.47 3.31
CA HIS A 136 -8.62 6.27 4.02
C HIS A 136 -7.44 5.28 4.11
N SER A 137 -7.25 4.65 5.26
CA SER A 137 -6.29 3.55 5.44
C SER A 137 -7.04 2.34 5.96
N ILE A 138 -7.00 1.22 5.24
CA ILE A 138 -7.65 -0.03 5.62
C ILE A 138 -6.56 -1.03 5.97
N ASN A 139 -6.48 -1.41 7.24
CA ASN A 139 -5.46 -2.31 7.76
C ASN A 139 -6.07 -3.65 8.18
N PHE A 140 -5.55 -4.72 7.60
CA PHE A 140 -5.87 -6.10 7.94
C PHE A 140 -4.74 -6.66 8.79
N LYS A 141 -5.01 -6.90 10.07
CA LYS A 141 -4.02 -7.46 10.99
C LYS A 141 -3.82 -8.95 10.72
N LEU A 142 -2.56 -9.37 10.66
CA LEU A 142 -2.14 -10.77 10.52
C LEU A 142 -1.76 -11.39 11.86
N ASP A 143 -1.41 -10.56 12.85
CA ASP A 143 -1.12 -10.95 14.22
C ASP A 143 -2.01 -10.20 15.24
N GLU A 144 -1.96 -10.62 16.51
CA GLU A 144 -2.78 -10.01 17.57
C GLU A 144 -2.33 -8.57 17.90
N ILE A 145 -1.02 -8.32 17.85
CA ILE A 145 -0.43 -7.03 18.23
C ILE A 145 -0.45 -6.00 17.09
N GLY A 146 -0.74 -6.41 15.85
CA GLY A 146 -0.83 -5.53 14.68
C GLY A 146 0.53 -5.11 14.10
N VAL A 147 1.61 -5.85 14.40
CA VAL A 147 2.93 -5.62 13.78
C VAL A 147 2.96 -6.24 12.39
N GLN A 148 2.22 -7.33 12.21
CA GLN A 148 2.04 -7.99 10.93
C GLN A 148 0.74 -7.54 10.29
N TYR A 149 0.79 -7.03 9.07
CA TYR A 149 -0.37 -6.45 8.42
C TYR A 149 -0.31 -6.51 6.90
N PHE A 150 -1.50 -6.39 6.32
CA PHE A 150 -1.72 -6.01 4.94
C PHE A 150 -2.55 -4.72 4.95
N GLY A 151 -2.04 -3.66 4.32
CA GLY A 151 -2.62 -2.33 4.33
C GLY A 151 -3.00 -1.90 2.92
N ILE A 152 -4.17 -1.27 2.77
CA ILE A 152 -4.56 -0.53 1.58
C ILE A 152 -4.70 0.92 2.00
N VAL A 153 -3.87 1.80 1.43
CA VAL A 153 -3.94 3.23 1.70
C VAL A 153 -4.47 3.93 0.46
N ILE A 154 -5.55 4.67 0.65
CA ILE A 154 -6.27 5.39 -0.38
C ILE A 154 -6.08 6.88 -0.10
N THR A 155 -5.23 7.54 -0.88
CA THR A 155 -5.11 9.00 -0.87
C THR A 155 -6.29 9.59 -1.64
N SER A 156 -6.57 9.06 -2.82
CA SER A 156 -7.68 9.44 -3.68
C SER A 156 -8.21 8.23 -4.47
N LEU A 157 -9.53 8.06 -4.52
CA LEU A 157 -10.16 7.05 -5.37
C LEU A 157 -11.51 7.57 -5.87
N VAL A 158 -11.62 7.68 -7.19
CA VAL A 158 -12.86 8.04 -7.87
C VAL A 158 -13.30 6.85 -8.71
N ILE A 159 -14.55 6.41 -8.51
CA ILE A 159 -15.19 5.34 -9.29
C ILE A 159 -16.46 5.90 -9.90
N GLU A 160 -16.57 5.85 -11.22
CA GLU A 160 -17.67 6.45 -11.97
C GLU A 160 -18.23 5.45 -12.99
N PHE A 161 -19.55 5.26 -12.95
CA PHE A 161 -20.31 4.38 -13.86
C PHE A 161 -21.12 5.19 -14.91
N GLY A 162 -21.15 6.52 -14.80
CA GLY A 162 -21.91 7.45 -15.64
C GLY A 162 -22.32 8.75 -14.91
N ASP A 163 -23.16 9.57 -15.55
CA ASP A 163 -23.61 10.89 -15.04
C ASP A 163 -24.68 10.77 -13.93
N GLN A 164 -24.30 10.70 -12.65
CA GLN A 164 -25.26 10.60 -11.54
C GLN A 164 -24.83 11.29 -10.22
N GLU A 165 -25.67 11.10 -9.19
CA GLU A 165 -25.44 11.44 -7.79
C GLU A 165 -24.01 11.16 -7.34
N THR A 166 -23.40 12.12 -6.66
CA THR A 166 -22.04 11.98 -6.13
C THR A 166 -22.12 11.59 -4.65
N CYS A 167 -21.43 10.52 -4.29
CA CYS A 167 -21.17 10.17 -2.91
C CYS A 167 -19.72 10.50 -2.53
N GLU A 168 -19.58 11.57 -1.77
CA GLU A 168 -18.29 11.98 -1.21
C GLU A 168 -18.06 11.31 0.14
N LEU A 169 -16.85 10.74 0.26
CA LEU A 169 -16.26 10.08 1.41
C LEU A 169 -14.83 10.60 1.57
N LYS A 170 -14.72 11.92 1.78
CA LYS A 170 -13.44 12.62 1.92
C LYS A 170 -13.23 13.03 3.36
N ASN A 171 -11.99 12.94 3.81
CA ASN A 171 -11.56 13.41 5.13
C ASN A 171 -10.43 14.42 4.95
N ASN A 172 -10.21 15.27 5.96
CA ASN A 172 -9.04 16.16 5.95
C ASN A 172 -7.75 15.43 6.37
N ASP A 173 -7.91 14.34 7.13
CA ASP A 173 -6.85 13.50 7.67
C ASP A 173 -7.18 12.03 7.40
N PHE A 174 -6.18 11.15 7.47
CA PHE A 174 -6.38 9.71 7.28
C PHE A 174 -7.32 9.12 8.34
N VAL A 175 -8.38 8.46 7.86
CA VAL A 175 -9.26 7.63 8.69
C VAL A 175 -8.80 6.18 8.60
N TYR A 176 -8.44 5.62 9.76
CA TYR A 176 -7.93 4.25 9.88
C TYR A 176 -9.08 3.27 10.16
N HIS A 177 -9.23 2.30 9.27
CA HIS A 177 -10.18 1.20 9.35
C HIS A 177 -9.41 -0.07 9.70
N ASN A 178 -9.69 -0.64 10.87
CA ASN A 178 -9.14 -1.94 11.24
C ASN A 178 -10.11 -3.02 10.78
N SER A 179 -9.57 -4.02 10.09
CA SER A 179 -10.36 -5.12 9.56
C SER A 179 -9.65 -6.45 9.82
N GLN A 180 -10.41 -7.53 9.68
CA GLN A 180 -9.94 -8.90 9.88
C GLN A 180 -10.05 -9.68 8.58
N PHE A 181 -9.03 -10.48 8.30
CA PHE A 181 -9.15 -11.52 7.27
C PHE A 181 -10.32 -12.46 7.59
N ASN A 182 -10.89 -13.06 6.55
CA ASN A 182 -12.02 -13.99 6.66
C ASN A 182 -13.32 -13.42 7.28
N SER A 183 -13.40 -12.13 7.62
CA SER A 183 -14.66 -11.51 8.06
C SER A 183 -15.66 -11.46 6.91
N LEU A 184 -16.87 -11.98 7.15
CA LEU A 184 -17.97 -12.04 6.18
C LEU A 184 -18.85 -10.80 6.31
N THR A 185 -18.27 -9.64 6.02
CA THR A 185 -18.96 -8.36 6.09
C THR A 185 -19.25 -7.82 4.70
N LEU A 186 -20.52 -7.50 4.44
CA LEU A 186 -20.98 -6.74 3.29
C LEU A 186 -21.05 -5.26 3.67
N VAL A 187 -20.25 -4.44 2.99
CA VAL A 187 -20.19 -2.99 3.14
C VAL A 187 -20.98 -2.38 1.98
N THR A 188 -22.11 -1.75 2.28
CA THR A 188 -22.86 -0.94 1.32
C THR A 188 -22.43 0.51 1.48
N LEU A 189 -21.86 1.06 0.41
CA LEU A 189 -21.40 2.44 0.38
C LEU A 189 -22.57 3.34 0.00
N CYS A 190 -22.75 4.41 0.77
CA CYS A 190 -23.70 5.48 0.49
C CYS A 190 -25.15 4.99 0.43
N LYS A 191 -25.53 4.18 1.43
CA LYS A 191 -26.87 3.62 1.52
C LYS A 191 -27.94 4.71 1.53
N SER A 192 -27.67 5.83 2.18
CA SER A 192 -28.49 7.05 2.15
C SER A 192 -27.62 8.31 2.26
N ALA A 193 -28.24 9.49 2.18
CA ALA A 193 -27.54 10.77 2.36
C ALA A 193 -26.83 10.90 3.72
N THR A 194 -27.42 10.32 4.78
CA THR A 194 -26.88 10.37 6.15
C THR A 194 -26.08 9.11 6.52
N GLU A 195 -26.38 7.97 5.91
CA GLU A 195 -25.70 6.70 6.17
C GLU A 195 -24.70 6.37 5.06
N LYS A 196 -23.46 6.83 5.26
CA LYS A 196 -22.37 6.70 4.28
C LYS A 196 -21.75 5.30 4.25
N PHE A 197 -21.69 4.63 5.38
CA PHE A 197 -21.24 3.23 5.48
C PHE A 197 -22.33 2.43 6.19
N HIS A 198 -22.82 1.38 5.52
CA HIS A 198 -23.70 0.40 6.13
C HIS A 198 -23.05 -0.97 6.08
N THR A 199 -22.87 -1.60 7.23
CA THR A 199 -22.28 -2.93 7.32
C THR A 199 -23.33 -3.95 7.75
N GLN A 200 -23.27 -5.13 7.14
CA GLN A 200 -24.07 -6.28 7.55
C GLN A 200 -23.22 -7.54 7.43
N SER A 201 -23.37 -8.48 8.36
CA SER A 201 -22.81 -9.81 8.18
C SER A 201 -23.59 -10.56 7.11
N TYR A 202 -22.93 -11.47 6.40
CA TYR A 202 -23.58 -12.38 5.47
C TYR A 202 -23.17 -13.82 5.76
N ALA A 203 -24.05 -14.77 5.43
CA ALA A 203 -23.75 -16.20 5.59
C ALA A 203 -22.68 -16.62 4.58
N PHE A 204 -21.75 -17.47 5.00
CA PHE A 204 -20.81 -18.08 4.07
C PHE A 204 -21.60 -18.91 3.06
N ASP A 205 -21.50 -18.56 1.79
CA ASP A 205 -22.00 -19.40 0.72
C ASP A 205 -20.91 -20.43 0.45
N GLU A 206 -21.20 -21.72 0.71
CA GLU A 206 -20.24 -22.82 0.56
C GLU A 206 -19.67 -22.94 -0.87
N THR A 207 -20.21 -22.20 -1.83
CA THR A 207 -19.77 -22.11 -3.22
C THR A 207 -18.54 -21.22 -3.45
N ASN A 208 -18.01 -20.55 -2.44
CA ASN A 208 -16.81 -19.70 -2.59
C ASN A 208 -15.58 -20.51 -3.06
N PRO A 209 -14.65 -19.87 -3.80
CA PRO A 209 -13.49 -20.54 -4.39
C PRO A 209 -12.66 -21.19 -3.29
N LYS A 210 -12.52 -22.52 -3.37
CA LYS A 210 -11.52 -23.25 -2.59
C LYS A 210 -10.17 -22.63 -2.94
N ILE A 211 -9.52 -22.02 -1.96
CA ILE A 211 -8.08 -21.78 -2.04
C ILE A 211 -7.47 -23.17 -2.21
N THR A 212 -7.09 -23.51 -3.42
CA THR A 212 -6.24 -24.68 -3.63
C THR A 212 -4.90 -24.23 -3.11
N GLN A 213 -4.61 -24.56 -1.85
CA GLN A 213 -3.25 -24.39 -1.34
C GLN A 213 -2.33 -25.04 -2.37
N PRO A 214 -1.31 -24.34 -2.88
CA PRO A 214 -0.36 -24.95 -3.79
C PRO A 214 0.11 -26.23 -3.09
N GLU A 215 -0.16 -27.39 -3.70
CA GLU A 215 0.36 -28.65 -3.20
C GLU A 215 1.86 -28.41 -3.02
N LYS A 216 2.34 -28.45 -1.77
CA LYS A 216 3.77 -28.44 -1.52
C LYS A 216 4.32 -29.56 -2.38
N GLU A 217 5.03 -29.21 -3.46
CA GLU A 217 5.72 -30.18 -4.28
C GLU A 217 6.54 -31.02 -3.30
N LYS A 218 6.07 -32.26 -3.13
CA LYS A 218 6.63 -33.19 -2.17
C LYS A 218 7.97 -33.56 -2.76
N GLY A 219 8.99 -32.77 -2.41
CA GLY A 219 10.37 -32.97 -2.83
C GLY A 219 10.69 -34.43 -2.61
N ASN A 220 10.89 -35.14 -3.71
CA ASN A 220 11.19 -36.55 -3.70
C ASN A 220 12.63 -36.67 -3.16
N THR A 221 12.76 -36.76 -1.84
CA THR A 221 14.04 -37.02 -1.18
C THR A 221 14.46 -38.44 -1.52
N GLY A 222 15.09 -38.59 -2.68
CA GLY A 222 15.96 -39.71 -2.96
C GLY A 222 17.09 -39.65 -1.94
N ALA A 223 17.00 -40.52 -0.95
CA ALA A 223 18.11 -40.83 -0.08
C ALA A 223 19.20 -41.48 -0.93
N ASP A 224 20.36 -40.83 -1.04
CA ASP A 224 21.64 -41.50 -1.00
C ASP A 224 22.78 -40.56 -0.58
N GLU A 225 23.45 -41.02 0.48
CA GLU A 225 24.88 -40.96 0.78
C GLU A 225 25.64 -39.63 0.98
N ASN A 226 26.13 -39.51 2.23
CA ASN A 226 27.43 -38.98 2.66
C ASN A 226 27.90 -37.67 2.02
N VAL A 227 27.59 -36.56 2.69
CA VAL A 227 28.34 -35.30 2.54
C VAL A 227 28.91 -34.91 3.90
N GLN A 228 30.23 -34.78 3.91
CA GLN A 228 31.08 -34.27 4.98
C GLN A 228 30.56 -32.93 5.52
N GLU A 229 30.51 -32.79 6.84
CA GLU A 229 30.47 -31.48 7.51
C GLU A 229 31.75 -30.72 7.13
N GLU A 230 31.63 -29.77 6.22
CA GLU A 230 32.55 -28.64 6.12
C GLU A 230 32.00 -27.50 6.97
N ASP A 231 32.80 -27.03 7.93
CA ASP A 231 32.56 -25.85 8.73
C ASP A 231 32.34 -24.63 7.82
N ILE A 232 31.08 -24.21 7.68
CA ILE A 232 30.73 -22.96 7.02
C ILE A 232 31.03 -21.84 8.02
N GLU A 233 32.18 -21.19 7.84
CA GLU A 233 32.47 -19.90 8.47
C GLU A 233 31.34 -18.91 8.14
N GLU A 234 30.70 -18.37 9.17
CA GLU A 234 29.71 -17.30 9.03
C GLU A 234 30.32 -16.16 8.19
N PRO A 235 29.67 -15.72 7.10
CA PRO A 235 30.14 -14.56 6.35
C PRO A 235 30.08 -13.35 7.28
N GLY A 236 31.27 -12.93 7.72
CA GLY A 236 31.46 -11.80 8.62
C GLY A 236 30.64 -10.61 8.16
N LEU A 237 29.84 -10.09 9.09
CA LEU A 237 29.01 -8.90 8.99
C LEU A 237 29.82 -7.77 8.32
N GLY A 238 29.61 -7.64 7.01
CA GLY A 238 30.51 -6.96 6.09
C GLY A 238 30.66 -5.46 6.33
N SER A 239 31.87 -4.97 6.08
CA SER A 239 32.35 -3.60 6.23
C SER A 239 31.50 -2.51 5.55
N THR A 240 30.59 -2.88 4.66
CA THR A 240 29.68 -1.95 3.95
C THR A 240 28.70 -1.25 4.88
N TRP A 241 28.17 -1.91 5.91
CA TRP A 241 27.30 -1.26 6.89
C TRP A 241 28.05 -0.24 7.75
N THR A 242 29.32 -0.51 8.06
CA THR A 242 30.17 0.43 8.79
C THR A 242 30.40 1.71 8.00
N ILE A 243 30.57 1.62 6.67
CA ILE A 243 30.75 2.78 5.78
C ILE A 243 29.48 3.64 5.74
N VAL A 244 28.29 3.02 5.68
CA VAL A 244 27.01 3.74 5.67
C VAL A 244 26.79 4.49 6.99
N ILE A 245 27.08 3.84 8.13
CA ILE A 245 26.95 4.46 9.46
C ILE A 245 27.92 5.64 9.64
N ILE A 246 29.17 5.50 9.16
CA ILE A 246 30.15 6.60 9.18
C ILE A 246 29.68 7.76 8.29
N SER A 247 29.11 7.48 7.13
CA SER A 247 28.62 8.51 6.21
C SER A 247 27.48 9.32 6.82
N ILE A 248 26.50 8.65 7.44
CA ILE A 248 25.35 9.30 8.12
C ILE A 248 25.83 10.16 9.29
N THR A 249 26.76 9.66 10.10
CA THR A 249 27.29 10.39 11.26
C THR A 249 28.05 11.66 10.84
N VAL A 250 28.84 11.62 9.76
CA VAL A 250 29.53 12.81 9.22
C VAL A 250 28.54 13.87 8.73
N ILE A 251 27.45 13.46 8.07
CA ILE A 251 26.40 14.39 7.61
C ILE A 251 25.72 15.07 8.81
N LEU A 252 25.35 14.30 9.84
CA LEU A 252 24.71 14.84 11.04
C LEU A 252 25.61 15.82 11.80
N ILE A 253 26.90 15.51 11.92
CA ILE A 253 27.89 16.43 12.52
C ILE A 253 27.99 17.72 11.70
N SER A 254 28.03 17.61 10.37
CA SER A 254 28.13 18.77 9.48
C SER A 254 26.91 19.69 9.62
N ILE A 255 25.70 19.13 9.66
CA ILE A 255 24.45 19.88 9.88
C ILE A 255 24.49 20.57 11.24
N THR A 256 24.92 19.86 12.29
CA THR A 256 25.00 20.40 13.66
C THR A 256 25.97 21.58 13.73
N LEU A 257 27.13 21.49 13.09
CA LEU A 257 28.11 22.59 13.02
C LEU A 257 27.57 23.82 12.29
N VAL A 258 26.82 23.62 11.19
CA VAL A 258 26.17 24.72 10.46
C VAL A 258 25.14 25.43 11.35
N VAL A 259 24.31 24.67 12.07
CA VAL A 259 23.31 25.24 13.00
C VAL A 259 23.99 26.03 14.12
N ILE A 260 25.05 25.49 14.72
CA ILE A 260 25.82 26.19 15.76
C ILE A 260 26.45 27.48 15.19
N GLY A 261 27.04 27.43 14.00
CA GLY A 261 27.60 28.61 13.33
C GLY A 261 26.57 29.71 13.10
N ILE A 262 25.37 29.35 12.63
CA ILE A 262 24.25 30.29 12.46
C ILE A 262 23.86 30.91 13.82
N PHE A 263 23.82 30.11 14.88
CA PHE A 263 23.47 30.59 16.22
C PHE A 263 24.50 31.59 16.76
N ILE A 264 25.80 31.30 16.60
CA ILE A 264 26.89 32.19 16.99
C ILE A 264 26.85 33.50 16.18
N CYS A 265 26.66 33.42 14.86
CA CYS A 265 26.54 34.61 14.00
C CYS A 265 25.33 35.49 14.37
N LYS A 266 24.18 34.89 14.72
CA LYS A 266 23.03 35.64 15.22
C LYS A 266 23.33 36.31 16.55
N LYS A 267 24.01 35.62 17.48
CA LYS A 267 24.34 36.17 18.80
C LYS A 267 25.38 37.30 18.72
N GLY A 268 26.35 37.21 17.79
CA GLY A 268 27.35 38.26 17.55
C GLY A 268 26.72 39.58 17.07
N ASN A 269 25.71 39.50 16.19
CA ASN A 269 24.96 40.69 15.75
C ASN A 269 24.14 41.35 16.88
N ILE A 270 23.74 40.59 17.90
CA ILE A 270 23.04 41.14 19.07
C ILE A 270 24.01 41.91 19.96
N LEU A 271 25.22 41.37 20.19
CA LEU A 271 26.27 42.05 20.97
C LEU A 271 26.74 43.36 20.31
N ALA A 272 26.90 43.37 18.99
CA ALA A 272 27.25 44.58 18.25
C ALA A 272 26.18 45.68 18.36
N LYS A 273 24.89 45.30 18.37
CA LYS A 273 23.78 46.25 18.56
C LYS A 273 23.68 46.79 19.98
N ILE A 274 24.05 45.99 21.00
CA ILE A 274 24.07 46.44 22.39
C ILE A 274 25.18 47.47 22.64
N GLN A 275 26.35 47.31 22.01
CA GLN A 275 27.46 48.27 22.14
C GLN A 275 27.21 49.62 21.43
N GLN A 276 26.32 49.68 20.45
CA GLN A 276 25.91 50.95 19.82
C GLN A 276 24.79 51.67 20.58
N ALA A 277 24.16 51.01 21.56
CA ALA A 277 23.05 51.55 22.35
C ALA A 277 23.46 52.08 23.74
N VAL A 278 24.75 51.97 24.09
CA VAL A 278 25.38 52.50 25.32
C VAL A 278 26.29 53.65 24.94
#